data_AF-A0A4V3GMM5-F1
#
_entry.id   AF-A0A4V3GMM5-F1
#
_cell.length_a   1.000
_cell.length_b   1.000
_cell.length_c   1.000
_cell.angle_alpha   90.00
_cell.angle_beta   90.00
_cell.angle_gamma   90.00
#
_symmetry.space_group_name_H-M   'P 1'
#
loop_
_entity.id
_entity.type
_entity.pdbx_description
1 polymer ?
#
loop_
_entity_poly.entity_id
_entity_poly.type
_entity_poly.pdbx_seq_one_letter_code
_entity_poly.pdbx_strand_id
1 'polypeptide(L)'
;MGSSHGGAGNRFRVTVDDLRRAVDAEVRRNWSDRQWMRWPDAAAVLQGQSFRNVVLIKLQMPDAMCVDSRPGWQRQGRRVARGASGIRIVASARDVDRAAGPVQGHGVATVWDISQTEGGPMPPIGDLRPEHVYVALARVALDAGYRVNRRQLPDESTGAITDRRRRRVIVSDDLDGAVAAMRLAHELAHLRMHKMSPDSGCHGLSKLEAESVAYTTLARFGVLPTHQMASAAGTIGRNPPIRLVETLGGRVVAAAGRLIGDTERRLSAAQVLRDKTRTDPICLDMEDRELDRGL
;
A
#
# COMPACT_ATOMS: atom_id res chain seq x y z
N MET A 1 -45.86 32.10 33.27
CA MET A 1 -44.39 31.95 33.21
C MET A 1 -44.07 30.47 33.11
N GLY A 2 -43.92 29.95 31.89
CA GLY A 2 -43.61 28.53 31.65
C GLY A 2 -42.16 28.40 31.24
N SER A 3 -41.31 27.95 32.17
CA SER A 3 -39.91 27.68 31.91
C SER A 3 -39.75 26.35 31.19
N SER A 4 -39.59 26.41 29.86
CA SER A 4 -39.14 25.30 29.04
C SER A 4 -37.67 24.97 29.40
N HIS A 5 -37.46 23.85 30.09
CA HIS A 5 -36.14 23.25 30.24
C HIS A 5 -35.79 22.53 28.92
N GLY A 6 -34.99 23.20 28.09
CA GLY A 6 -34.35 22.58 26.94
C GLY A 6 -33.39 21.50 27.40
N GLY A 7 -33.80 20.23 27.27
CA GLY A 7 -32.93 19.08 27.47
C GLY A 7 -31.75 19.16 26.51
N ALA A 8 -30.55 19.37 27.04
CA ALA A 8 -29.31 19.24 26.30
C ALA A 8 -29.15 17.76 25.89
N GLY A 9 -29.57 17.44 24.68
CA GLY A 9 -29.32 16.14 24.07
C GLY A 9 -27.81 15.90 24.02
N ASN A 10 -27.32 15.00 24.87
CA ASN A 10 -25.95 14.52 24.86
C ASN A 10 -25.71 13.78 23.53
N ARG A 11 -25.32 14.51 22.48
CA ARG A 11 -24.84 13.91 21.23
C ARG A 11 -23.55 13.18 21.56
N PHE A 12 -23.63 11.87 21.75
CA PHE A 12 -22.47 11.00 21.96
C PHE A 12 -21.38 11.34 20.95
N ARG A 13 -20.30 11.93 21.45
CA ARG A 13 -19.17 12.37 20.64
C ARG A 13 -18.11 11.28 20.72
N VAL A 14 -17.81 10.65 19.58
CA VAL A 14 -16.71 9.69 19.47
C VAL A 14 -15.39 10.40 19.78
N THR A 15 -14.64 9.86 20.73
CA THR A 15 -13.31 10.35 21.14
C THR A 15 -12.19 9.53 20.50
N VAL A 16 -10.94 10.01 20.56
CA VAL A 16 -9.77 9.24 20.12
C VAL A 16 -9.62 7.95 20.94
N ASP A 17 -9.95 7.99 22.23
CA ASP A 17 -9.85 6.82 23.10
C ASP A 17 -10.93 5.78 22.80
N ASP A 18 -12.12 6.19 22.34
CA ASP A 18 -13.13 5.25 21.82
C ASP A 18 -12.59 4.51 20.58
N LEU A 19 -11.96 5.22 19.66
CA LEU A 19 -11.37 4.62 18.45
C LEU A 19 -10.20 3.69 18.80
N ARG A 20 -9.35 4.05 19.77
CA ARG A 20 -8.28 3.18 20.27
C ARG A 20 -8.85 1.90 20.88
N ARG A 21 -9.86 2.01 21.74
CA ARG A 21 -10.55 0.84 22.32
C ARG A 21 -11.17 -0.06 21.26
N ALA A 22 -11.74 0.51 20.20
CA ALA A 22 -12.30 -0.26 19.09
C ALA A 22 -11.23 -1.09 18.36
N VAL A 23 -10.06 -0.49 18.09
CA VAL A 23 -8.92 -1.18 17.46
C VAL A 23 -8.40 -2.29 18.38
N ASP A 24 -8.20 -1.99 19.67
CA ASP A 24 -7.75 -2.97 20.65
C ASP A 24 -8.73 -4.15 20.80
N ALA A 25 -10.03 -3.88 20.68
CA ALA A 25 -11.06 -4.92 20.71
C ALA A 25 -11.02 -5.80 19.45
N GLU A 26 -10.83 -5.21 18.26
CA GLU A 26 -10.70 -5.96 17.01
C GLU A 26 -9.43 -6.83 17.03
N VAL A 27 -8.30 -6.27 17.47
CA VAL A 27 -7.03 -6.99 17.60
C VAL A 27 -7.12 -8.11 18.63
N ARG A 28 -7.99 -8.02 19.65
CA ARG A 28 -8.18 -9.09 20.64
C ARG A 28 -9.02 -10.26 20.14
N ARG A 29 -9.66 -10.18 18.98
CA ARG A 29 -10.40 -11.32 18.41
C ARG A 29 -9.42 -12.46 18.07
N ASN A 30 -9.88 -13.71 18.16
CA ASN A 30 -9.04 -14.92 18.06
C ASN A 30 -8.16 -14.96 16.81
N TRP A 31 -6.84 -14.86 16.95
CA TRP A 31 -5.95 -14.74 15.79
C TRP A 31 -5.89 -15.99 14.93
N SER A 32 -5.94 -15.74 13.62
CA SER A 32 -5.76 -16.74 12.57
C SER A 32 -5.10 -16.09 11.36
N ASP A 33 -4.55 -16.91 10.47
CA ASP A 33 -3.94 -16.44 9.22
C ASP A 33 -4.95 -15.65 8.37
N ARG A 34 -6.22 -16.09 8.36
CA ARG A 34 -7.31 -15.38 7.70
C ARG A 34 -7.55 -13.99 8.30
N GLN A 35 -7.49 -13.86 9.63
CA GLN A 35 -7.67 -12.55 10.26
C GLN A 35 -6.52 -11.60 9.98
N TRP A 36 -5.29 -12.11 9.94
CA TRP A 36 -4.15 -11.30 9.53
C TRP A 36 -4.32 -10.78 8.10
N MET A 37 -4.69 -11.65 7.16
CA MET A 37 -4.81 -11.30 5.74
C MET A 37 -5.82 -10.18 5.44
N ARG A 38 -6.84 -10.00 6.29
CA ARG A 38 -7.78 -8.86 6.16
C ARG A 38 -7.07 -7.51 6.16
N TRP A 39 -5.91 -7.39 6.81
CA TRP A 39 -5.19 -6.11 6.90
C TRP A 39 -4.31 -5.81 5.69
N PRO A 40 -3.46 -6.72 5.18
CA PRO A 40 -2.83 -6.57 3.86
C PRO A 40 -3.85 -6.32 2.74
N ASP A 41 -4.95 -7.07 2.69
CA ASP A 41 -6.03 -6.88 1.69
C ASP A 41 -6.61 -5.45 1.76
N ALA A 42 -6.95 -5.01 2.97
CA ALA A 42 -7.51 -3.68 3.18
C ALA A 42 -6.49 -2.56 2.90
N ALA A 43 -5.22 -2.75 3.28
CA ALA A 43 -4.16 -1.79 3.05
C ALA A 43 -3.81 -1.64 1.56
N ALA A 44 -4.07 -2.66 0.75
CA ALA A 44 -3.87 -2.60 -0.70
C ALA A 44 -4.83 -1.60 -1.37
N VAL A 45 -6.01 -1.33 -0.79
CA VAL A 45 -6.98 -0.38 -1.35
C VAL A 45 -7.02 0.94 -0.56
N LEU A 46 -6.86 0.90 0.76
CA LEU A 46 -6.87 2.08 1.64
C LEU A 46 -5.50 2.77 1.70
N GLN A 47 -5.00 3.21 0.54
CA GLN A 47 -3.70 3.86 0.40
C GLN A 47 -3.59 5.13 1.27
N GLY A 48 -2.38 5.37 1.80
CA GLY A 48 -2.08 6.54 2.63
C GLY A 48 -2.62 6.47 4.07
N GLN A 49 -3.39 5.43 4.43
CA GLN A 49 -3.89 5.26 5.79
C GLN A 49 -2.86 4.57 6.69
N SER A 50 -2.87 4.91 7.98
CA SER A 50 -2.14 4.14 9.00
C SER A 50 -2.81 2.79 9.21
N PHE A 51 -2.09 1.79 9.72
CA PHE A 51 -2.67 0.50 10.10
C PHE A 51 -3.91 0.65 11.00
N ARG A 52 -3.83 1.56 11.98
CA ARG A 52 -4.97 1.86 12.86
C ARG A 52 -6.18 2.35 12.07
N ASN A 53 -5.97 3.26 11.12
CA ASN A 53 -7.06 3.78 10.30
C ASN A 53 -7.59 2.73 9.32
N VAL A 54 -6.74 1.87 8.75
CA VAL A 54 -7.17 0.71 7.95
C VAL A 54 -8.15 -0.15 8.74
N VAL A 55 -7.81 -0.51 9.98
CA VAL A 55 -8.69 -1.29 10.87
C VAL A 55 -9.98 -0.52 11.16
N LEU A 56 -9.90 0.75 11.57
CA LEU A 56 -11.07 1.58 11.88
C LEU A 56 -12.03 1.76 10.71
N ILE A 57 -11.51 1.95 9.51
CA ILE A 57 -12.30 2.09 8.29
C ILE A 57 -13.03 0.79 8.02
N LYS A 58 -12.33 -0.35 8.01
CA LYS A 58 -12.93 -1.66 7.74
C LYS A 58 -13.92 -2.12 8.81
N LEU A 59 -13.76 -1.68 10.07
CA LEU A 59 -14.75 -1.89 11.13
C LEU A 59 -16.08 -1.17 10.88
N GLN A 60 -16.02 0.03 10.31
CA GLN A 60 -17.19 0.87 10.04
C GLN A 60 -17.80 0.62 8.65
N MET A 61 -16.96 0.22 7.69
CA MET A 61 -17.35 -0.06 6.32
C MET A 61 -16.44 -1.16 5.73
N PRO A 62 -16.85 -2.44 5.83
CA PRO A 62 -16.05 -3.58 5.36
C PRO A 62 -15.66 -3.49 3.88
N ASP A 63 -16.54 -2.94 3.04
CA ASP A 63 -16.37 -2.84 1.59
C ASP A 63 -15.66 -1.56 1.14
N ALA A 64 -15.14 -0.73 2.07
CA ALA A 64 -14.45 0.51 1.71
C ALA A 64 -13.25 0.24 0.78
N MET A 65 -13.16 0.98 -0.32
CA MET A 65 -12.14 0.81 -1.37
C MET A 65 -11.23 2.02 -1.48
N CYS A 66 -11.76 3.22 -1.29
CA CYS A 66 -10.98 4.45 -1.40
C CYS A 66 -11.65 5.51 -0.55
N VAL A 67 -10.92 6.06 0.41
CA VAL A 67 -11.47 7.05 1.35
C VAL A 67 -10.74 8.37 1.23
N ASP A 68 -11.49 9.45 1.37
CA ASP A 68 -10.93 10.79 1.52
C ASP A 68 -11.86 11.66 2.38
N SER A 69 -11.30 12.75 2.87
CA SER A 69 -12.02 13.86 3.47
C SER A 69 -12.96 14.53 2.45
N ARG A 70 -13.98 15.23 2.93
CA ARG A 70 -14.88 16.00 2.06
C ARG A 70 -14.14 17.01 1.17
N PRO A 71 -13.17 17.81 1.67
CA PRO A 71 -12.37 18.69 0.80
C PRO A 71 -11.51 17.92 -0.21
N GLY A 72 -11.01 16.74 0.16
CA GLY A 72 -10.25 15.88 -0.75
C GLY A 72 -11.09 15.39 -1.93
N TRP A 73 -12.30 14.92 -1.67
CA TRP A 73 -13.24 14.57 -2.74
C TRP A 73 -13.58 15.75 -3.65
N GLN A 74 -13.77 16.95 -3.07
CA GLN A 74 -14.03 18.16 -3.86
C GLN A 74 -12.88 18.49 -4.82
N ARG A 75 -11.61 18.35 -4.39
CA ARG A 75 -10.45 18.53 -5.28
C ARG A 75 -10.40 17.51 -6.42
N GLN A 76 -10.95 16.32 -6.19
CA GLN A 76 -11.07 15.26 -7.19
C GLN A 76 -12.34 15.41 -8.06
N GLY A 77 -13.07 16.52 -7.96
CA GLY A 77 -14.29 16.75 -8.74
C GLY A 77 -15.50 15.95 -8.26
N ARG A 78 -15.46 15.38 -7.05
CA ARG A 78 -16.54 14.60 -6.44
C ARG A 78 -17.14 15.33 -5.24
N ARG A 79 -18.38 14.99 -4.88
CA ARG A 79 -19.08 15.52 -3.69
C ARG A 79 -19.60 14.37 -2.85
N VAL A 80 -19.52 14.50 -1.53
CA VAL A 80 -20.11 13.52 -0.62
C VAL A 80 -21.64 13.56 -0.76
N ALA A 81 -22.25 12.40 -0.99
CA ALA A 81 -23.69 12.28 -1.19
C ALA A 81 -24.47 12.77 0.04
N ARG A 82 -25.65 13.34 -0.19
CA ARG A 82 -26.49 13.88 0.90
C ARG A 82 -26.92 12.73 1.82
N GLY A 83 -26.67 12.89 3.12
CA GLY A 83 -27.03 11.88 4.13
C GLY A 83 -26.02 10.75 4.30
N ALA A 84 -24.91 10.75 3.56
CA ALA A 84 -23.87 9.73 3.72
C ALA A 84 -23.22 9.74 5.12
N SER A 85 -23.27 8.58 5.79
CA SER A 85 -22.64 8.36 7.10
C SER A 85 -21.13 8.39 6.99
N GLY A 86 -20.48 9.34 7.66
CA GLY A 86 -19.03 9.47 7.65
C GLY A 86 -18.32 8.46 8.54
N ILE A 87 -17.15 8.00 8.09
CA ILE A 87 -16.27 7.04 8.76
C ILE A 87 -15.30 7.81 9.67
N ARG A 88 -15.22 7.42 10.95
CA ARG A 88 -14.37 8.10 11.95
C ARG A 88 -12.98 7.48 12.01
N ILE A 89 -11.96 8.32 11.88
CA ILE A 89 -10.55 7.92 11.91
C ILE A 89 -9.76 8.76 12.91
N VAL A 90 -8.58 8.28 13.28
CA VAL A 90 -7.62 9.09 14.05
C VAL A 90 -6.77 9.86 13.05
N ALA A 91 -6.71 11.18 13.20
CA ALA A 91 -5.89 12.05 12.36
C ALA A 91 -4.99 12.95 13.21
N SER A 92 -3.95 13.50 12.60
CA SER A 92 -3.10 14.48 13.27
C SER A 92 -3.92 15.74 13.59
N ALA A 93 -3.55 16.48 14.63
CA ALA A 93 -4.27 17.71 14.99
C ALA A 93 -4.33 18.76 13.86
N ARG A 94 -3.44 18.68 12.86
CA ARG A 94 -3.46 19.56 11.68
C ARG A 94 -4.60 19.24 10.71
N ASP A 95 -5.05 17.99 10.69
CA ASP A 95 -6.02 17.46 9.72
C ASP A 95 -7.43 17.31 10.32
N VAL A 96 -7.58 17.62 11.61
CA VAL A 96 -8.83 17.44 12.36
C VAL A 96 -9.70 18.69 12.24
N ASP A 97 -10.96 18.48 11.88
CA ASP A 97 -11.98 19.53 11.89
C ASP A 97 -12.16 20.06 13.32
N ARG A 98 -12.10 21.40 13.47
CA ARG A 98 -11.94 22.10 14.76
C ARG A 98 -13.08 21.85 15.74
N ALA A 99 -14.21 21.33 15.25
CA ALA A 99 -15.30 20.84 16.09
C ALA A 99 -14.80 19.81 17.12
N ALA A 100 -13.90 18.89 16.70
CA ALA A 100 -13.17 17.81 17.39
C ALA A 100 -12.85 17.95 18.89
N GLY A 101 -12.23 19.08 19.24
CA GLY A 101 -11.41 19.22 20.45
C GLY A 101 -10.15 18.33 20.39
N PRO A 102 -8.93 18.88 20.29
CA PRO A 102 -7.72 18.07 20.29
C PRO A 102 -7.37 17.61 21.71
N VAL A 103 -7.11 16.31 21.89
CA VAL A 103 -6.43 15.78 23.08
C VAL A 103 -5.08 15.23 22.59
N GLN A 104 -4.00 15.93 22.94
CA GLN A 104 -2.61 15.57 22.64
C GLN A 104 -2.32 15.20 21.17
N GLY A 105 -2.20 16.20 20.30
CA GLY A 105 -1.58 16.10 18.98
C GLY A 105 -2.33 15.29 17.91
N HIS A 106 -3.38 14.56 18.28
CA HIS A 106 -4.26 13.81 17.38
C HIS A 106 -5.73 14.09 17.73
N GLY A 107 -6.63 13.93 16.77
CA GLY A 107 -8.06 14.10 16.95
C GLY A 107 -8.87 13.18 16.06
N VAL A 108 -10.20 13.29 16.15
CA VAL A 108 -11.13 12.49 15.33
C VAL A 108 -11.45 13.24 14.05
N ALA A 109 -11.07 12.67 12.91
CA ALA A 109 -11.47 13.16 11.59
C ALA A 109 -12.57 12.26 11.00
N THR A 110 -13.26 12.80 9.99
CA THR A 110 -14.30 12.07 9.25
C THR A 110 -13.90 11.97 7.79
N VAL A 111 -13.93 10.76 7.25
CA VAL A 111 -13.70 10.45 5.84
C VAL A 111 -14.92 9.76 5.26
N TRP A 112 -15.01 9.73 3.94
CA TRP A 112 -16.06 9.05 3.20
C TRP A 112 -15.43 8.15 2.14
N ASP A 113 -16.01 6.98 1.93
CA ASP A 113 -15.61 6.10 0.84
C ASP A 113 -16.12 6.64 -0.51
N ILE A 114 -15.46 6.28 -1.60
CA ILE A 114 -15.85 6.61 -2.96
C ILE A 114 -17.30 6.24 -3.29
N SER A 115 -17.79 5.10 -2.79
CA SER A 115 -19.19 4.66 -2.95
C SER A 115 -20.21 5.62 -2.32
N GLN A 116 -19.75 6.50 -1.43
CA GLN A 116 -20.56 7.53 -0.76
C GLN A 116 -20.45 8.90 -1.43
N THR A 117 -19.92 8.96 -2.65
CA THR A 117 -19.68 10.22 -3.36
C THR A 117 -20.27 10.22 -4.76
N GLU A 118 -20.77 11.38 -5.16
CA GLU A 118 -21.31 11.67 -6.48
C GLU A 118 -20.24 12.41 -7.31
N GLY A 119 -20.04 11.99 -8.56
CA GLY A 119 -19.06 12.57 -9.49
C GLY A 119 -18.72 11.63 -10.63
N GLY A 120 -18.00 12.14 -11.65
CA GLY A 120 -17.56 11.34 -12.80
C GLY A 120 -16.69 10.14 -12.39
N PRO A 121 -16.66 9.04 -13.17
CA PRO A 121 -15.94 7.82 -12.78
C PRO A 121 -14.47 8.12 -12.45
N MET A 122 -13.92 7.42 -11.46
CA MET A 122 -12.47 7.47 -11.24
C MET A 122 -11.76 6.88 -12.46
N PRO A 123 -10.56 7.38 -12.81
CA PRO A 123 -9.75 6.78 -13.85
C PRO A 123 -9.60 5.29 -13.57
N PRO A 124 -9.82 4.41 -14.57
CA PRO A 124 -9.61 2.99 -14.38
C PRO A 124 -8.15 2.76 -13.97
N ILE A 125 -7.93 1.85 -13.02
CA ILE A 125 -6.62 1.25 -12.85
C ILE A 125 -6.38 0.49 -14.15
N GLY A 126 -5.45 0.95 -14.99
CA GLY A 126 -5.20 0.36 -16.30
C GLY A 126 -4.91 -1.14 -16.19
N ASP A 127 -5.12 -1.89 -17.28
CA ASP A 127 -4.82 -3.33 -17.34
C ASP A 127 -3.30 -3.56 -17.20
N LEU A 128 -2.85 -3.75 -15.96
CA LEU A 128 -1.45 -3.95 -15.63
C LEU A 128 -1.12 -5.43 -15.68
N ARG A 129 -0.23 -5.80 -16.60
CA ARG A 129 0.40 -7.11 -16.61
C ARG A 129 1.49 -7.23 -15.54
N PRO A 130 1.75 -8.44 -14.98
CA PRO A 130 2.80 -8.66 -13.99
C PRO A 130 4.18 -8.13 -14.41
N GLU A 131 4.52 -8.19 -15.69
CA GLU A 131 5.80 -7.73 -16.24
C GLU A 131 5.96 -6.20 -16.11
N HIS A 132 4.87 -5.45 -16.23
CA HIS A 132 4.89 -4.00 -16.03
C HIS A 132 5.24 -3.65 -14.58
N VAL A 133 4.64 -4.38 -13.63
CA VAL A 133 4.90 -4.21 -12.19
C VAL A 133 6.32 -4.65 -11.86
N TYR A 134 6.79 -5.77 -12.41
CA TYR A 134 8.18 -6.24 -12.24
C TYR A 134 9.20 -5.18 -12.69
N VAL A 135 9.03 -4.61 -13.88
CA VAL A 135 9.93 -3.57 -14.41
C VAL A 135 9.89 -2.32 -13.53
N ALA A 136 8.72 -1.92 -13.03
CA ALA A 136 8.60 -0.79 -12.12
C ALA A 136 9.31 -1.07 -10.78
N LEU A 137 9.14 -2.25 -10.19
CA LEU A 137 9.86 -2.67 -8.98
C LEU A 137 11.38 -2.73 -9.21
N ALA A 138 11.85 -3.21 -10.37
CA ALA A 138 13.27 -3.24 -10.71
C ALA A 138 13.87 -1.82 -10.80
N ARG A 139 13.08 -0.85 -11.29
CA ARG A 139 13.45 0.56 -11.29
C ARG A 139 13.48 1.15 -9.87
N VAL A 140 12.56 0.74 -8.99
CA VAL A 140 12.59 1.11 -7.57
C VAL A 140 13.85 0.56 -6.89
N ALA A 141 14.25 -0.69 -7.20
CA ALA A 141 15.50 -1.26 -6.72
C ALA A 141 16.72 -0.45 -7.20
N LEU A 142 16.72 -0.06 -8.48
CA LEU A 142 17.80 0.72 -9.07
C LEU A 142 17.97 2.08 -8.38
N ASP A 143 16.87 2.77 -8.06
CA ASP A 143 16.91 4.03 -7.29
C ASP A 143 17.50 3.85 -5.90
N ALA A 144 17.27 2.70 -5.28
CA ALA A 144 17.89 2.32 -4.01
C ALA A 144 19.36 1.88 -4.16
N GLY A 145 19.91 1.93 -5.38
CA GLY A 145 21.28 1.56 -5.70
C GLY A 145 21.50 0.06 -5.95
N TYR A 146 20.43 -0.73 -6.13
CA TYR A 146 20.50 -2.17 -6.38
C TYR A 146 20.18 -2.52 -7.82
N ARG A 147 21.07 -3.27 -8.47
CA ARG A 147 20.79 -3.84 -9.80
C ARG A 147 19.94 -5.10 -9.66
N VAL A 148 18.93 -5.26 -10.52
CA VAL A 148 18.10 -6.48 -10.57
C VAL A 148 18.52 -7.33 -11.76
N ASN A 149 18.70 -8.62 -11.54
CA ASN A 149 19.04 -9.58 -12.60
C ASN A 149 18.16 -10.82 -12.51
N ARG A 150 17.75 -11.31 -13.69
CA ARG A 150 17.13 -12.63 -13.87
C ARG A 150 18.22 -13.64 -14.21
N ARG A 151 18.41 -14.66 -13.38
CA ARG A 151 19.41 -15.74 -13.57
C ARG A 151 19.01 -16.97 -12.79
N GLN A 152 19.42 -18.15 -13.27
CA GLN A 152 19.32 -19.37 -12.49
C GLN A 152 20.00 -19.20 -11.12
N LEU A 153 19.30 -19.61 -10.07
CA LEU A 153 19.81 -19.63 -8.71
C LEU A 153 20.22 -21.06 -8.35
N PRO A 154 21.23 -21.25 -7.48
CA PRO A 154 21.47 -22.56 -6.90
C PRO A 154 20.17 -23.08 -6.28
N ASP A 155 19.89 -24.37 -6.49
CA ASP A 155 18.77 -25.06 -5.83
C ASP A 155 18.83 -24.77 -4.32
N GLU A 156 17.66 -24.56 -3.70
CA GLU A 156 17.39 -24.13 -2.30
C GLU A 156 17.02 -22.66 -2.08
N SER A 157 17.25 -21.73 -3.01
CA SER A 157 16.75 -20.36 -2.83
C SER A 157 15.23 -20.29 -3.03
N THR A 158 14.53 -19.47 -2.24
CA THR A 158 13.08 -19.22 -2.35
C THR A 158 12.66 -18.49 -3.64
N GLY A 159 13.49 -18.52 -4.69
CA GLY A 159 13.27 -17.93 -6.00
C GLY A 159 13.87 -16.53 -6.17
N ALA A 160 14.39 -15.92 -5.11
CA ALA A 160 15.18 -14.69 -5.20
C ALA A 160 16.15 -14.57 -4.02
N ILE A 161 17.24 -13.82 -4.22
CA ILE A 161 18.24 -13.49 -3.20
C ILE A 161 18.74 -12.05 -3.36
N THR A 162 19.07 -11.41 -2.24
CA THR A 162 19.73 -10.10 -2.21
C THR A 162 21.19 -10.23 -1.79
N ASP A 163 22.12 -9.92 -2.71
CA ASP A 163 23.54 -9.69 -2.39
C ASP A 163 23.74 -8.20 -2.05
N ARG A 164 23.72 -7.90 -0.74
CA ARG A 164 23.93 -6.53 -0.24
C ARG A 164 25.36 -6.02 -0.46
N ARG A 165 26.36 -6.90 -0.51
CA ARG A 165 27.77 -6.50 -0.72
C ARG A 165 27.98 -6.01 -2.14
N ARG A 166 27.41 -6.73 -3.12
CA ARG A 166 27.48 -6.35 -4.55
C ARG A 166 26.33 -5.45 -5.01
N ARG A 167 25.44 -5.06 -4.10
CA ARG A 167 24.24 -4.25 -4.38
C ARG A 167 23.43 -4.81 -5.55
N ARG A 168 23.06 -6.08 -5.43
CA ARG A 168 22.32 -6.82 -6.45
C ARG A 168 21.17 -7.61 -5.84
N VAL A 169 20.04 -7.63 -6.53
CA VAL A 169 18.96 -8.60 -6.32
C VAL A 169 18.97 -9.56 -7.51
N ILE A 170 18.99 -10.86 -7.24
CA ILE A 170 18.88 -11.90 -8.26
C ILE A 170 17.54 -12.58 -8.08
N VAL A 171 16.73 -12.61 -9.12
CA VAL A 171 15.46 -13.34 -9.18
C VAL A 171 15.66 -14.50 -10.14
N SER A 172 15.20 -15.71 -9.79
CA SER A 172 15.27 -16.85 -10.69
C SER A 172 14.58 -16.52 -12.03
N ASP A 173 15.22 -16.91 -13.14
CA ASP A 173 14.71 -16.74 -14.50
C ASP A 173 13.61 -17.75 -14.87
N ASP A 174 13.51 -18.85 -14.14
CA ASP A 174 12.48 -19.90 -14.31
C ASP A 174 11.10 -19.50 -13.75
N LEU A 175 11.01 -18.42 -12.96
CA LEU A 175 9.75 -17.98 -12.35
C LEU A 175 8.87 -17.24 -13.36
N ASP A 176 7.58 -17.54 -13.36
CA ASP A 176 6.58 -16.74 -14.09
C ASP A 176 6.58 -15.27 -13.65
N GLY A 177 6.02 -14.38 -14.48
CA GLY A 177 6.07 -12.93 -14.25
C GLY A 177 5.46 -12.47 -12.92
N ALA A 178 4.39 -13.12 -12.46
CA ALA A 178 3.70 -12.75 -11.22
C ALA A 178 4.46 -13.23 -9.99
N VAL A 179 4.96 -14.48 -10.00
CA VAL A 179 5.81 -15.01 -8.93
C VAL A 179 7.14 -14.25 -8.88
N ALA A 180 7.73 -13.90 -10.02
CA ALA A 180 8.92 -13.07 -10.09
C ALA A 180 8.71 -11.68 -9.46
N ALA A 181 7.58 -11.03 -9.75
CA ALA A 181 7.22 -9.75 -9.16
C ALA A 181 7.02 -9.88 -7.64
N MET A 182 6.36 -10.95 -7.18
CA MET A 182 6.18 -11.24 -5.75
C MET A 182 7.53 -11.38 -5.04
N ARG A 183 8.46 -12.16 -5.62
CA ARG A 183 9.80 -12.36 -5.04
C ARG A 183 10.62 -11.08 -5.04
N LEU A 184 10.58 -10.29 -6.12
CA LEU A 184 11.27 -9.00 -6.15
C LEU A 184 10.69 -8.02 -5.11
N ALA A 185 9.37 -7.95 -4.97
CA ALA A 185 8.74 -7.11 -3.95
C ALA A 185 9.11 -7.56 -2.52
N HIS A 186 9.23 -8.87 -2.29
CA HIS A 186 9.69 -9.44 -1.02
C HIS A 186 11.13 -9.03 -0.69
N GLU A 187 12.06 -9.15 -1.65
CA GLU A 187 13.45 -8.69 -1.48
C GLU A 187 13.53 -7.17 -1.21
N LEU A 188 12.72 -6.38 -1.90
CA LEU A 188 12.61 -4.94 -1.66
C LEU A 188 12.05 -4.62 -0.27
N ALA A 189 11.12 -5.42 0.24
CA ALA A 189 10.62 -5.28 1.60
C ALA A 189 11.76 -5.52 2.62
N HIS A 190 12.56 -6.57 2.43
CA HIS A 190 13.77 -6.80 3.24
C HIS A 190 14.77 -5.64 3.16
N LEU A 191 15.01 -5.10 1.97
CA LEU A 191 15.90 -3.94 1.80
C LEU A 191 15.43 -2.71 2.58
N ARG A 192 14.11 -2.50 2.66
CA ARG A 192 13.49 -1.34 3.34
C ARG A 192 13.34 -1.52 4.84
N MET A 193 13.08 -2.74 5.30
CA MET A 193 12.62 -2.99 6.68
C MET A 193 13.67 -3.62 7.57
N HIS A 194 14.63 -4.36 6.99
CA HIS A 194 15.45 -5.28 7.75
C HIS A 194 16.94 -5.09 7.47
N LYS A 195 17.73 -4.99 8.54
CA LYS A 195 19.18 -5.15 8.48
C LYS A 195 19.49 -6.64 8.54
N MET A 196 19.50 -7.32 7.40
CA MET A 196 19.84 -8.75 7.35
C MET A 196 21.37 -8.89 7.41
N SER A 197 21.88 -9.54 8.46
CA SER A 197 23.24 -10.09 8.43
C SER A 197 23.29 -11.31 7.50
N PRO A 198 24.46 -11.72 7.00
CA PRO A 198 24.60 -12.91 6.14
C PRO A 198 23.96 -14.17 6.72
N ASP A 199 23.97 -14.31 8.06
CA ASP A 199 23.42 -15.46 8.79
C ASP A 199 21.97 -15.25 9.25
N SER A 200 21.42 -14.03 9.07
CA SER A 200 20.00 -13.75 9.36
C SER A 200 19.16 -14.12 8.14
N GLY A 201 18.70 -15.36 8.07
CA GLY A 201 17.79 -15.82 7.02
C GLY A 201 16.39 -15.19 7.10
N CYS A 202 15.58 -15.36 6.05
CA CYS A 202 14.17 -14.94 6.03
C CYS A 202 13.29 -15.93 6.83
N HIS A 203 12.96 -15.59 8.08
CA HIS A 203 12.15 -16.45 8.97
C HIS A 203 11.31 -15.64 9.97
N GLY A 204 10.34 -16.32 10.58
CA GLY A 204 9.48 -15.78 11.65
C GLY A 204 8.84 -14.44 11.29
N LEU A 205 9.01 -13.44 12.16
CA LEU A 205 8.46 -12.10 11.99
C LEU A 205 8.92 -11.43 10.69
N SER A 206 10.22 -11.51 10.37
CA SER A 206 10.77 -10.85 9.18
C SER A 206 10.18 -11.40 7.88
N LYS A 207 9.93 -12.71 7.84
CA LYS A 207 9.28 -13.37 6.71
C LYS A 207 7.82 -12.92 6.58
N LEU A 208 7.07 -12.98 7.67
CA LEU A 208 5.67 -12.55 7.70
C LEU A 208 5.51 -11.10 7.24
N GLU A 209 6.40 -10.21 7.67
CA GLU A 209 6.40 -8.81 7.23
C GLU A 209 6.71 -8.65 5.76
N ALA A 210 7.81 -9.24 5.28
CA ALA A 210 8.24 -9.10 3.90
C ALA A 210 7.20 -9.69 2.92
N GLU A 211 6.62 -10.84 3.25
CA GLU A 211 5.53 -11.44 2.49
C GLU A 211 4.26 -10.59 2.52
N SER A 212 3.89 -10.02 3.67
CA SER A 212 2.72 -9.13 3.76
C SER A 212 2.90 -7.85 2.95
N VAL A 213 4.10 -7.28 2.92
CA VAL A 213 4.41 -6.09 2.11
C VAL A 213 4.37 -6.41 0.62
N ALA A 214 4.97 -7.53 0.21
CA ALA A 214 4.95 -7.99 -1.17
C ALA A 214 3.52 -8.25 -1.64
N TYR A 215 2.74 -8.98 -0.84
CA TYR A 215 1.32 -9.23 -1.08
C TYR A 215 0.54 -7.93 -1.25
N THR A 216 0.61 -7.03 -0.26
CA THR A 216 -0.13 -5.75 -0.28
C THR A 216 0.21 -4.93 -1.53
N THR A 217 1.49 -4.93 -1.92
CA THR A 217 1.98 -4.21 -3.10
C THR A 217 1.42 -4.79 -4.39
N LEU A 218 1.47 -6.11 -4.58
CA LEU A 218 0.97 -6.74 -5.81
C LEU A 218 -0.56 -6.74 -5.88
N ALA A 219 -1.24 -6.88 -4.73
CA ALA A 219 -2.70 -6.77 -4.61
C ALA A 219 -3.20 -5.43 -5.15
N ARG A 220 -2.49 -4.34 -4.80
CA ARG A 220 -2.80 -2.99 -5.27
C ARG A 220 -2.81 -2.87 -6.80
N PHE A 221 -1.91 -3.60 -7.46
CA PHE A 221 -1.76 -3.58 -8.92
C PHE A 221 -2.54 -4.69 -9.63
N GLY A 222 -3.25 -5.56 -8.90
CA GLY A 222 -4.06 -6.63 -9.49
C GLY A 222 -3.26 -7.78 -10.11
N VAL A 223 -1.99 -7.98 -9.72
CA VAL A 223 -1.07 -8.95 -10.34
C VAL A 223 -0.60 -10.05 -9.38
N LEU A 224 -1.42 -10.38 -8.38
CA LEU A 224 -1.06 -11.42 -7.41
C LEU A 224 -0.96 -12.80 -8.07
N PRO A 225 0.15 -13.55 -7.87
CA PRO A 225 0.20 -14.98 -8.16
C PRO A 225 -0.54 -15.78 -7.09
N THR A 226 -0.79 -17.06 -7.37
CA THR A 226 -1.07 -18.05 -6.32
C THR A 226 0.15 -18.13 -5.40
N HIS A 227 -0.02 -17.78 -4.13
CA HIS A 227 1.09 -17.73 -3.17
C HIS A 227 0.59 -18.09 -1.76
N GLN A 228 1.37 -18.93 -1.06
CA GLN A 228 1.13 -19.25 0.33
C GLN A 228 1.93 -18.31 1.24
N MET A 229 1.21 -17.56 2.07
CA MET A 229 1.78 -16.71 3.11
C MET A 229 2.33 -17.53 4.28
N ALA A 230 3.31 -16.98 4.98
CA ALA A 230 3.71 -17.43 6.30
C ALA A 230 2.53 -17.39 7.27
N SER A 231 2.44 -18.40 8.14
CA SER A 231 1.39 -18.46 9.14
C SER A 231 1.60 -17.36 10.18
N ALA A 232 0.68 -16.40 10.22
CA ALA A 232 0.62 -15.38 11.26
C ALA A 232 0.36 -16.03 12.62
N ALA A 233 -0.58 -16.98 12.71
CA ALA A 233 -0.86 -17.69 13.95
C ALA A 233 0.35 -18.52 14.43
N GLY A 234 1.11 -19.11 13.50
CA GLY A 234 2.36 -19.81 13.82
C GLY A 234 3.51 -18.88 14.23
N THR A 235 3.51 -17.63 13.73
CA THR A 235 4.61 -16.67 13.96
C THR A 235 4.40 -15.82 15.21
N ILE A 236 3.18 -15.33 15.45
CA ILE A 236 2.86 -14.43 16.58
C ILE A 236 1.91 -15.04 17.61
N GLY A 237 1.47 -16.29 17.39
CA GLY A 237 0.54 -16.99 18.26
C GLY A 237 -0.93 -16.67 17.98
N ARG A 238 -1.84 -17.42 18.63
CA ARG A 238 -3.29 -17.22 18.53
C ARG A 238 -3.84 -16.12 19.45
N ASN A 239 -3.03 -15.68 20.42
CA ASN A 239 -3.36 -14.61 21.36
C ASN A 239 -2.17 -13.61 21.47
N PRO A 240 -1.76 -12.96 20.37
CA PRO A 240 -0.64 -12.03 20.37
C PRO A 240 -0.92 -10.79 21.23
N PRO A 241 0.11 -10.17 21.83
CA PRO A 241 -0.04 -8.86 22.46
C PRO A 241 -0.50 -7.80 21.45
N ILE A 242 -1.44 -6.94 21.86
CA ILE A 242 -1.99 -5.87 20.99
C ILE A 242 -0.87 -5.00 20.41
N ARG A 243 0.10 -4.60 21.23
CA ARG A 243 1.23 -3.77 20.78
C ARG A 243 2.08 -4.45 19.72
N LEU A 244 2.23 -5.78 19.76
CA LEU A 244 2.97 -6.52 18.75
C LEU A 244 2.27 -6.40 17.40
N VAL A 245 0.96 -6.63 17.38
CA VAL A 245 0.12 -6.51 16.18
C VAL A 245 0.15 -5.09 15.63
N GLU A 246 -0.08 -4.08 16.48
CA GLU A 246 -0.06 -2.68 16.03
C GLU A 246 1.30 -2.30 15.44
N THR A 247 2.40 -2.77 16.05
CA THR A 247 3.75 -2.53 15.56
C THR A 247 4.00 -3.24 14.24
N LEU A 248 3.61 -4.51 14.12
CA LEU A 248 3.77 -5.32 12.92
C LEU A 248 2.95 -4.77 11.76
N GLY A 249 1.64 -4.60 11.96
CA GLY A 249 0.73 -4.02 10.99
C GLY A 249 1.13 -2.60 10.60
N GLY A 250 1.54 -1.78 11.56
CA GLY A 250 2.07 -0.44 11.31
C GLY A 250 3.29 -0.43 10.39
N ARG A 251 4.26 -1.33 10.64
CA ARG A 251 5.46 -1.46 9.79
C ARG A 251 5.11 -1.97 8.39
N VAL A 252 4.26 -2.98 8.28
CA VAL A 252 3.80 -3.54 6.99
C VAL A 252 3.07 -2.47 6.16
N VAL A 253 2.03 -1.84 6.71
CA VAL A 253 1.24 -0.83 5.98
C VAL A 253 2.11 0.35 5.55
N ALA A 254 3.00 0.84 6.42
CA ALA A 254 3.88 1.94 6.08
C ALA A 254 4.91 1.57 4.99
N ALA A 255 5.49 0.37 5.06
CA ALA A 255 6.45 -0.10 4.06
C ALA A 255 5.79 -0.38 2.71
N ALA A 256 4.61 -1.02 2.71
CA ALA A 256 3.81 -1.28 1.52
C ALA A 256 3.37 0.03 0.86
N GLY A 257 2.83 0.99 1.62
CA GLY A 257 2.41 2.29 1.07
C GLY A 257 3.55 3.04 0.38
N ARG A 258 4.77 3.00 0.96
CA ARG A 258 5.96 3.57 0.29
C ARG A 258 6.30 2.80 -0.99
N LEU A 259 6.32 1.46 -0.95
CA LEU A 259 6.69 0.65 -2.11
C LEU A 259 5.67 0.80 -3.26
N ILE A 260 4.39 0.84 -2.93
CA ILE A 260 3.30 1.13 -3.87
C ILE A 260 3.49 2.49 -4.50
N GLY A 261 3.65 3.56 -3.70
CA GLY A 261 3.81 4.90 -4.23
C GLY A 261 5.05 5.05 -5.13
N ASP A 262 6.16 4.40 -4.79
CA ASP A 262 7.38 4.41 -5.62
C ASP A 262 7.16 3.65 -6.94
N THR A 263 6.43 2.53 -6.88
CA THR A 263 6.10 1.70 -8.05
C THR A 263 5.12 2.42 -8.98
N GLU A 264 4.06 3.05 -8.44
CA GLU A 264 3.10 3.87 -9.19
C GLU A 264 3.80 4.97 -10.00
N ARG A 265 4.72 5.71 -9.37
CA ARG A 265 5.50 6.75 -10.07
C ARG A 265 6.32 6.20 -11.25
N ARG A 266 6.82 4.97 -11.13
CA ARG A 266 7.61 4.31 -12.19
C ARG A 266 6.75 3.67 -13.28
N LEU A 267 5.51 3.28 -12.97
CA LEU A 267 4.51 2.89 -13.96
C LEU A 267 4.07 4.09 -14.79
N SER A 268 3.74 5.22 -14.16
CA SER A 268 3.34 6.45 -14.86
C SER A 268 4.45 7.00 -15.76
N ALA A 269 5.70 7.02 -15.29
CA ALA A 269 6.84 7.42 -16.11
C ALA A 269 7.02 6.53 -17.37
N ALA A 270 6.77 5.22 -17.24
CA ALA A 270 6.82 4.29 -18.37
C ALA A 270 5.69 4.51 -19.38
N GLN A 271 4.51 4.95 -18.92
CA GLN A 271 3.38 5.31 -19.78
C GLN A 271 3.65 6.62 -20.52
N VAL A 272 4.16 7.65 -19.83
CA VAL A 272 4.55 8.94 -20.46
C VAL A 272 5.64 8.76 -21.51
N LEU A 273 6.63 7.88 -21.27
CA LEU A 273 7.65 7.55 -22.28
C LEU A 273 7.05 6.83 -23.49
N ARG A 274 6.09 5.91 -23.28
CA ARG A 274 5.40 5.21 -24.36
C ARG A 274 4.50 6.13 -25.19
N ASP A 275 3.80 7.06 -24.56
CA ASP A 275 2.95 8.03 -25.25
C ASP A 275 3.78 9.04 -26.06
N LYS A 276 4.95 9.45 -25.56
CA LYS A 276 5.92 10.25 -26.34
C LYS A 276 6.42 9.51 -27.59
N THR A 277 6.75 8.22 -27.47
CA THR A 277 7.12 7.40 -28.65
C THR A 277 5.95 7.12 -29.60
N ARG A 278 4.71 7.38 -29.18
CA ARG A 278 3.51 7.22 -30.01
C ARG A 278 3.05 8.53 -30.69
N THR A 279 3.64 9.67 -30.31
CA THR A 279 3.26 11.00 -30.83
C THR A 279 4.21 11.58 -31.87
N ASP A 280 5.36 10.96 -32.11
CA ASP A 280 6.19 11.29 -33.26
C ASP A 280 6.00 10.24 -34.36
N PRO A 281 5.36 10.57 -35.50
CA PRO A 281 5.48 9.72 -36.67
C PRO A 281 6.95 9.71 -37.05
N ILE A 282 7.53 8.51 -37.10
CA ILE A 282 8.84 8.28 -37.69
C ILE A 282 8.75 8.77 -39.15
N CYS A 283 9.28 9.95 -39.44
CA CYS A 283 9.61 10.37 -40.79
C CYS A 283 10.82 9.55 -41.22
N LEU A 284 10.56 8.42 -41.88
CA LEU A 284 11.51 7.82 -42.80
C LEU A 284 11.35 8.54 -44.13
N ASP A 285 12.05 9.66 -44.29
CA ASP A 285 12.39 10.14 -45.64
C ASP A 285 13.89 9.92 -45.84
N MET A 286 14.14 9.10 -46.85
CA MET A 286 15.41 8.81 -47.46
C MET A 286 15.85 9.98 -48.35
N GLU A 287 17.18 10.09 -48.50
CA GLU A 287 17.91 10.82 -49.54
C GLU A 287 17.95 12.35 -49.42
N ASP A 288 19.13 12.89 -49.11
CA ASP A 288 20.00 13.30 -50.21
C ASP A 288 21.49 13.40 -49.84
N ARG A 289 22.29 13.22 -50.90
CA ARG A 289 23.74 13.20 -50.98
C ARG A 289 24.38 14.51 -50.50
N GLU A 290 25.57 14.42 -49.89
CA GLU A 290 26.79 15.09 -50.37
C GLU A 290 27.97 14.76 -49.44
N LEU A 291 28.66 13.67 -49.77
CA LEU A 291 30.09 13.52 -49.50
C LEU A 291 30.84 14.14 -50.68
N ASP A 292 31.13 15.44 -50.61
CA ASP A 292 32.40 15.98 -51.09
C ASP A 292 32.58 17.45 -50.65
N ARG A 293 33.59 17.70 -49.80
CA ARG A 293 34.54 18.83 -49.89
C ARG A 293 35.45 18.79 -48.67
N GLY A 294 36.71 18.46 -48.95
CA GLY A 294 37.76 18.17 -47.98
C GLY A 294 38.31 19.37 -47.21
N LEU A 295 39.09 19.03 -46.17
CA LEU A 295 40.53 19.25 -46.06
C LEU A 295 41.08 18.34 -44.94
#